data_AF-A0A1H8XNF0-F1
#
_entry.id   AF-A0A1H8XNF0-F1
#
_cell.length_a   1.000
_cell.length_b   1.000
_cell.length_c   1.000
_cell.angle_alpha   90.00
_cell.angle_beta   90.00
_cell.angle_gamma   90.00
#
_symmetry.space_group_name_H-M   'P 1'
#
loop_
_entity.id
_entity.type
_entity.pdbx_description
1 polymer ?
#
loop_
_entity_poly.entity_id
_entity_poly.type
_entity_poly.pdbx_seq_one_letter_code
_entity_poly.pdbx_strand_id
1 'polypeptide(L)'
;MPWRRLLTAALAAVAIFLYWTHVTERGQRELMRSPAAADASTPVQGAGWGAGVGFADQRRLEEHFEKHGAEFGRVTKQDYLRQAQLLRDAKVGGPVLEAVRRDGVVTRYDQQTGAFIAFNANGVIRTFFKPNDGERYWRRQAERGE
;
A
#
# COMPACT_ATOMS: atom_id res chain seq x y z
N MET A 1 -6.63 -17.26 38.18
CA MET A 1 -6.71 -17.83 36.83
C MET A 1 -7.69 -17.00 35.98
N PRO A 2 -7.30 -16.63 34.75
CA PRO A 2 -7.69 -15.39 34.09
C PRO A 2 -8.23 -15.67 32.68
N TRP A 3 -9.55 -15.82 32.47
CA TRP A 3 -10.03 -16.34 31.17
C TRP A 3 -11.11 -15.53 30.45
N ARG A 4 -11.53 -14.38 30.96
CA ARG A 4 -12.66 -13.66 30.35
C ARG A 4 -12.29 -12.48 29.45
N ARG A 5 -11.00 -12.27 29.18
CA ARG A 5 -10.51 -11.18 28.29
C ARG A 5 -9.70 -11.65 27.07
N LEU A 6 -9.67 -12.96 26.80
CA LEU A 6 -8.90 -13.51 25.66
C LEU A 6 -9.77 -13.90 24.45
N LEU A 7 -11.09 -13.75 24.51
CA LEU A 7 -11.98 -14.23 23.43
C LEU A 7 -12.34 -13.20 22.36
N THR A 8 -12.07 -11.90 22.55
CA THR A 8 -12.30 -10.88 21.51
C THR A 8 -11.09 -10.58 20.63
N ALA A 9 -9.89 -11.05 20.98
CA ALA A 9 -8.68 -10.85 20.16
C ALA A 9 -8.45 -11.95 19.10
N ALA A 10 -9.08 -13.12 19.26
CA ALA A 10 -8.88 -14.25 18.34
C ALA A 10 -9.74 -14.17 17.05
N LEU A 11 -10.84 -13.42 17.05
CA LEU A 11 -11.75 -13.31 15.89
C LEU A 11 -11.26 -12.31 14.82
N ALA A 12 -10.44 -11.32 15.18
CA ALA A 12 -9.91 -10.35 14.22
C ALA A 12 -8.76 -10.94 13.36
N ALA A 13 -7.91 -11.80 13.93
CA ALA A 13 -6.81 -12.43 13.19
C ALA A 13 -7.30 -13.47 12.18
N VAL A 14 -8.39 -14.20 12.50
CA VAL A 14 -9.03 -15.16 11.58
C VAL A 14 -9.75 -14.45 10.43
N ALA A 15 -10.36 -13.28 10.67
CA ALA A 15 -10.96 -12.47 9.61
C ALA A 15 -9.91 -11.89 8.65
N ILE A 16 -8.73 -11.50 9.15
CA ILE A 16 -7.59 -11.06 8.32
C ILE A 16 -7.03 -12.25 7.51
N PHE A 17 -6.87 -13.43 8.12
CA PHE A 17 -6.37 -14.61 7.40
C PHE A 17 -7.35 -15.11 6.31
N LEU A 18 -8.66 -15.14 6.59
CA LEU A 18 -9.68 -15.54 5.62
C LEU A 18 -9.95 -14.47 4.53
N TYR A 19 -9.71 -13.19 4.83
CA TYR A 19 -9.75 -12.14 3.81
C TYR A 19 -8.59 -12.29 2.81
N TRP A 20 -7.42 -12.75 3.26
CA TRP A 20 -6.27 -12.97 2.39
C TRP A 20 -6.35 -14.26 1.55
N THR A 21 -7.15 -15.27 1.93
CA THR A 21 -7.35 -16.49 1.11
C THR A 21 -8.47 -16.36 0.08
N HIS A 22 -9.45 -15.46 0.25
CA HIS A 22 -10.56 -15.30 -0.70
C HIS A 22 -10.28 -14.34 -1.87
N VAL A 23 -9.17 -13.59 -1.86
CA VAL A 23 -8.79 -12.69 -2.96
C VAL A 23 -8.21 -13.43 -4.17
N THR A 24 -7.86 -14.71 -4.03
CA THR A 24 -7.21 -15.51 -5.10
C THR A 24 -8.14 -16.34 -5.99
N GLU A 25 -9.46 -16.40 -5.76
CA GLU A 25 -10.35 -17.34 -6.49
C GLU A 25 -11.43 -16.72 -7.37
N ARG A 26 -11.46 -15.38 -7.57
CA ARG A 26 -12.48 -14.74 -8.44
C ARG A 26 -12.06 -14.58 -9.91
N GLY A 27 -10.89 -15.10 -10.30
CA GLY A 27 -10.32 -14.89 -11.64
C GLY A 27 -10.59 -15.97 -12.69
N GLN A 28 -11.25 -17.09 -12.36
CA GLN A 28 -11.31 -18.26 -13.25
C GLN A 28 -12.69 -18.55 -13.88
N ARG A 29 -13.73 -17.72 -13.66
CA ARG A 29 -15.07 -17.94 -14.25
C ARG A 29 -15.39 -17.13 -15.49
N GLU A 30 -14.55 -16.17 -15.89
CA GLU A 30 -14.79 -15.34 -17.09
C GLU A 30 -14.09 -15.83 -18.37
N LEU A 31 -13.59 -17.08 -18.39
CA LEU A 31 -12.82 -17.61 -19.53
C LEU A 31 -13.67 -18.13 -20.72
N MET A 32 -14.98 -17.86 -20.77
CA MET A 32 -15.89 -18.47 -21.76
C MET A 32 -16.89 -17.48 -22.38
N ARG A 33 -16.42 -16.38 -22.99
CA ARG A 33 -17.08 -15.82 -24.19
C ARG A 33 -16.15 -14.91 -25.02
N SER A 34 -15.85 -15.36 -26.24
CA SER A 34 -15.18 -14.63 -27.32
C SER A 34 -16.13 -14.56 -28.54
N PRO A 35 -15.87 -13.76 -29.61
CA PRO A 35 -14.96 -12.61 -29.76
C PRO A 35 -15.60 -11.40 -30.52
N ALA A 36 -14.79 -10.34 -30.70
CA ALA A 36 -14.84 -9.29 -31.74
C ALA A 36 -15.63 -7.99 -31.44
N ALA A 37 -14.88 -6.96 -31.05
CA ALA A 37 -14.76 -5.72 -31.82
C ALA A 37 -13.53 -4.96 -31.31
N ALA A 38 -12.65 -4.61 -32.25
CA ALA A 38 -11.49 -3.78 -32.00
C ALA A 38 -11.95 -2.35 -31.69
N ASP A 39 -11.57 -1.84 -30.53
CA ASP A 39 -11.13 -0.45 -30.41
C ASP A 39 -10.09 -0.34 -29.30
N ALA A 40 -9.00 0.32 -29.67
CA ALA A 40 -7.82 0.50 -28.86
C ALA A 40 -8.11 1.43 -27.68
N SER A 41 -8.01 0.88 -26.47
CA SER A 41 -7.55 1.57 -25.27
C SER A 41 -7.08 0.51 -24.30
N THR A 42 -5.77 0.25 -24.35
CA THR A 42 -5.07 -0.69 -23.48
C THR A 42 -5.46 -0.43 -22.02
N PRO A 43 -5.81 -1.45 -21.22
CA PRO A 43 -6.08 -1.23 -19.82
C PRO A 43 -4.77 -0.85 -19.13
N VAL A 44 -4.67 0.34 -18.56
CA VAL A 44 -3.62 0.68 -17.58
C VAL A 44 -3.98 -0.03 -16.27
N GLN A 45 -3.86 -1.36 -16.26
CA GLN A 45 -3.96 -2.19 -15.07
C GLN A 45 -2.53 -2.50 -14.66
N GLY A 46 -1.99 -1.63 -13.80
CA GLY A 46 -0.59 -1.63 -13.40
C GLY A 46 -0.15 -2.98 -12.84
N ALA A 47 0.72 -3.66 -13.57
CA ALA A 47 1.65 -4.59 -12.96
C ALA A 47 2.49 -3.76 -11.97
N GLY A 48 2.40 -4.05 -10.67
CA GLY A 48 3.21 -3.36 -9.66
C GLY A 48 4.70 -3.43 -10.02
N TRP A 49 5.50 -2.46 -9.57
CA TRP A 49 6.94 -2.36 -9.86
C TRP A 49 7.75 -3.59 -9.44
N GLY A 50 7.13 -4.54 -8.72
CA GLY A 50 7.72 -5.78 -8.26
C GLY A 50 8.31 -5.66 -6.86
N ALA A 51 8.42 -6.79 -6.16
CA ALA A 51 8.94 -6.86 -4.80
C ALA A 51 10.43 -6.51 -4.67
N GLY A 52 11.16 -6.47 -5.79
CA GLY A 52 12.57 -6.05 -5.83
C GLY A 52 12.77 -4.53 -5.78
N VAL A 53 11.76 -3.74 -6.15
CA VAL A 53 11.85 -2.28 -6.11
C VAL A 53 11.43 -1.81 -4.73
N GLY A 54 12.31 -1.10 -4.02
CA GLY A 54 12.08 -0.61 -2.66
C GLY A 54 12.61 0.81 -2.47
N PHE A 55 13.26 1.07 -1.35
CA PHE A 55 14.06 2.28 -1.17
C PHE A 55 15.27 2.27 -2.12
N ALA A 56 15.88 3.44 -2.34
CA ALA A 56 16.99 3.60 -3.26
C ALA A 56 18.20 2.70 -2.93
N ASP A 57 18.45 2.48 -1.63
CA ASP A 57 19.49 1.60 -1.13
C ASP A 57 19.14 1.09 0.29
N GLN A 58 19.92 0.13 0.79
CA GLN A 58 19.70 -0.48 2.10
C GLN A 58 19.88 0.51 3.27
N ARG A 59 20.76 1.50 3.12
CA ARG A 59 20.98 2.53 4.13
C ARG A 59 19.76 3.43 4.26
N ARG A 60 19.12 3.81 3.14
CA ARG A 60 17.86 4.57 3.14
C ARG A 60 16.71 3.80 3.79
N LEU A 61 16.62 2.49 3.54
CA LEU A 61 15.65 1.65 4.22
C LEU A 61 15.90 1.61 5.74
N GLU A 62 17.15 1.45 6.18
CA GLU A 62 17.52 1.47 7.60
C GLU A 62 17.16 2.81 8.25
N GLU A 63 17.60 3.93 7.67
CA GLU A 63 17.32 5.28 8.17
C GLU A 63 15.82 5.55 8.34
N HIS A 64 14.99 5.06 7.41
CA HIS A 64 13.54 5.19 7.50
C HIS A 64 12.94 4.26 8.54
N PHE A 65 13.41 3.02 8.61
CA PHE A 65 12.93 2.05 9.59
C PHE A 65 13.22 2.49 11.03
N GLU A 66 14.42 3.01 11.30
CA GLU A 66 14.78 3.54 12.62
C GLU A 66 13.87 4.69 13.05
N LYS A 67 13.47 5.56 12.10
CA LYS A 67 12.63 6.73 12.38
C LYS A 67 11.14 6.39 12.51
N HIS A 68 10.63 5.52 11.64
CA HIS A 68 9.19 5.33 11.43
C HIS A 68 8.70 3.91 11.69
N GLY A 69 9.58 2.92 11.82
CA GLY A 69 9.20 1.51 11.98
C GLY A 69 8.27 1.27 13.17
N ALA A 70 8.50 1.98 14.29
CA ALA A 70 7.68 1.88 15.50
C ALA A 70 6.22 2.34 15.30
N GLU A 71 5.94 3.20 14.32
CA GLU A 71 4.59 3.68 13.98
C GLU A 71 3.69 2.55 13.42
N PHE A 72 4.31 1.45 12.98
CA PHE A 72 3.65 0.25 12.46
C PHE A 72 3.62 -0.89 13.48
N GLY A 73 3.99 -0.62 14.74
CA GLY A 73 4.03 -1.61 15.81
C GLY A 73 5.35 -2.38 15.88
N ARG A 74 5.32 -3.59 16.42
CA ARG A 74 6.50 -4.47 16.53
C ARG A 74 6.71 -5.20 15.21
N VAL A 75 7.27 -4.50 14.23
CA VAL A 75 7.55 -5.03 12.88
C VAL A 75 9.05 -5.20 12.65
N THR A 76 9.43 -6.15 11.79
CA THR A 76 10.79 -6.20 11.29
C THR A 76 10.99 -5.17 10.18
N LYS A 77 12.25 -4.86 9.85
CA LYS A 77 12.59 -4.00 8.70
C LYS A 77 12.05 -4.55 7.38
N GLN A 78 12.02 -5.87 7.22
CA GLN A 78 11.46 -6.51 6.04
C GLN A 78 9.94 -6.37 5.96
N ASP A 79 9.23 -6.50 7.09
CA ASP A 79 7.79 -6.26 7.15
C ASP A 79 7.46 -4.81 6.81
N TYR A 80 8.24 -3.86 7.34
CA TYR A 80 8.12 -2.45 7.03
C TYR A 80 8.29 -2.15 5.52
N LEU A 81 9.35 -2.69 4.90
CA LEU A 81 9.54 -2.58 3.45
C LEU A 81 8.36 -3.17 2.68
N ARG A 82 7.89 -4.35 3.08
CA ARG A 82 6.75 -5.02 2.43
C ARG A 82 5.48 -4.19 2.54
N GLN A 83 5.20 -3.61 3.71
CA GLN A 83 4.04 -2.71 3.88
C GLN A 83 4.13 -1.47 3.00
N ALA A 84 5.31 -0.88 2.87
CA ALA A 84 5.54 0.25 1.96
C ALA A 84 5.28 -0.15 0.50
N GLN A 85 5.80 -1.31 0.07
CA GLN A 85 5.56 -1.83 -1.29
C GLN A 85 4.08 -2.16 -1.53
N LEU A 86 3.39 -2.74 -0.55
CA LEU A 86 1.96 -3.03 -0.65
C LEU A 86 1.15 -1.75 -0.85
N LEU A 87 1.43 -0.67 -0.10
CA LEU A 87 0.73 0.61 -0.31
C LEU A 87 1.10 1.27 -1.65
N ARG A 88 2.36 1.17 -2.07
CA ARG A 88 2.83 1.63 -3.39
C ARG A 88 2.11 0.93 -4.53
N ASP A 89 1.82 -0.37 -4.37
CA ASP A 89 1.26 -1.22 -5.43
C ASP A 89 -0.26 -1.41 -5.30
N ALA A 90 -0.86 -0.86 -4.24
CA ALA A 90 -2.29 -0.95 -3.98
C ALA A 90 -3.13 -0.37 -5.13
N LYS A 91 -4.34 -0.91 -5.30
CA LYS A 91 -5.33 -0.29 -6.19
C LYS A 91 -5.76 1.06 -5.62
N VAL A 92 -5.75 2.10 -6.44
CA VAL A 92 -6.25 3.43 -6.08
C VAL A 92 -7.78 3.40 -6.02
N GLY A 93 -8.36 4.13 -5.07
CA GLY A 93 -9.79 4.13 -4.77
C GLY A 93 -10.14 3.26 -3.56
N GLY A 94 -11.35 3.43 -3.04
CA GLY A 94 -11.69 2.92 -1.70
C GLY A 94 -10.92 3.72 -0.63
N PRO A 95 -10.17 3.07 0.27
CA PRO A 95 -9.45 3.78 1.34
C PRO A 95 -8.13 4.43 0.89
N VAL A 96 -7.66 4.15 -0.32
CA VAL A 96 -6.38 4.67 -0.82
C VAL A 96 -6.60 5.91 -1.68
N LEU A 97 -6.10 7.04 -1.18
CA LEU A 97 -6.02 8.31 -1.89
C LEU A 97 -4.68 8.40 -2.64
N GLU A 98 -4.66 9.05 -3.80
CA GLU A 98 -3.46 9.26 -4.61
C GLU A 98 -3.37 10.70 -5.12
N ALA A 99 -2.15 11.24 -5.17
CA ALA A 99 -1.84 12.46 -5.90
C ALA A 99 -0.52 12.27 -6.66
N VAL A 100 -0.49 12.75 -7.90
CA VAL A 100 0.68 12.71 -8.79
C VAL A 100 1.14 14.14 -9.06
N ARG A 101 2.39 14.43 -8.71
CA ARG A 101 3.00 15.75 -8.92
C ARG A 101 3.52 15.89 -10.36
N ARG A 102 3.73 17.13 -10.83
CA ARG A 102 4.29 17.43 -12.17
C ARG A 102 5.68 16.80 -12.41
N ASP A 103 6.47 16.60 -11.36
CA ASP A 103 7.79 15.94 -11.42
C ASP A 103 7.71 14.40 -11.43
N GLY A 104 6.51 13.82 -11.55
CA GLY A 104 6.27 12.38 -11.62
C GLY A 104 6.33 11.67 -10.27
N VAL A 105 6.41 12.41 -9.16
CA VAL A 105 6.37 11.84 -7.82
C VAL A 105 4.93 11.53 -7.46
N VAL A 106 4.68 10.29 -7.06
CA VAL A 106 3.37 9.82 -6.62
C VAL A 106 3.35 9.77 -5.10
N THR A 107 2.26 10.26 -4.51
CA THR A 107 1.98 10.09 -3.08
C THR A 107 0.68 9.34 -2.90
N ARG A 108 0.64 8.45 -1.90
CA ARG A 108 -0.60 7.79 -1.50
C ARG A 108 -0.82 7.85 -0.01
N TYR A 109 -2.08 7.83 0.37
CA TYR A 109 -2.52 7.76 1.76
C TYR A 109 -3.61 6.72 1.91
N ASP A 110 -3.41 5.77 2.82
CA ASP A 110 -4.42 4.79 3.18
C ASP A 110 -5.17 5.26 4.43
N GLN A 111 -6.45 5.58 4.24
CA GLN A 111 -7.36 6.06 5.28
C GLN A 111 -7.65 5.02 6.36
N GLN A 112 -7.48 3.72 6.09
CA GLN A 112 -7.71 2.66 7.08
C GLN A 112 -6.53 2.52 8.04
N THR A 113 -5.31 2.54 7.50
CA THR A 113 -4.09 2.31 8.31
C THR A 113 -3.46 3.61 8.79
N GLY A 114 -3.82 4.74 8.18
CA GLY A 114 -3.20 6.04 8.37
C GLY A 114 -1.81 6.14 7.72
N ALA A 115 -1.43 5.19 6.87
CA ALA A 115 -0.11 5.14 6.26
C ALA A 115 -0.02 6.07 5.05
N PHE A 116 1.09 6.78 4.96
CA PHE A 116 1.46 7.65 3.85
C PHE A 116 2.71 7.10 3.15
N ILE A 117 2.75 7.18 1.83
CA ILE A 117 3.93 6.86 1.02
C ILE A 117 4.17 7.94 -0.05
N ALA A 118 5.44 8.18 -0.38
CA ALA A 118 5.82 8.85 -1.62
C ALA A 118 6.87 8.04 -2.38
N PHE A 119 6.76 8.00 -3.71
CA PHE A 119 7.68 7.24 -4.57
C PHE A 119 7.84 7.93 -5.94
N ASN A 120 8.96 7.65 -6.60
CA ASN A 120 9.25 8.17 -7.95
C ASN A 120 8.45 7.40 -9.01
N ALA A 121 8.35 7.93 -10.23
CA ALA A 121 7.70 7.25 -11.35
C ALA A 121 8.27 5.83 -11.65
N ASN A 122 9.55 5.59 -11.32
CA ASN A 122 10.19 4.27 -11.43
C ASN A 122 9.94 3.34 -10.23
N GLY A 123 9.07 3.71 -9.29
CA GLY A 123 8.67 2.90 -8.13
C GLY A 123 9.61 2.96 -6.94
N VAL A 124 10.73 3.68 -7.02
CA VAL A 124 11.66 3.85 -5.90
C VAL A 124 10.99 4.65 -4.80
N ILE A 125 10.93 4.05 -3.61
CA ILE A 125 10.29 4.61 -2.42
C ILE A 125 11.17 5.74 -1.88
N ARG A 126 10.54 6.91 -1.68
CA ARG A 126 11.17 8.09 -1.07
C ARG A 126 10.90 8.18 0.43
N THR A 127 9.69 7.80 0.86
CA THR A 127 9.28 7.80 2.26
C THR A 127 8.07 6.90 2.48
N PHE A 128 7.92 6.39 3.70
CA PHE A 128 6.77 5.64 4.18
C PHE A 128 6.63 5.89 5.69
N PHE A 129 5.47 6.30 6.19
CA PHE A 129 5.25 6.59 7.62
C PHE A 129 3.77 6.85 7.93
N LYS A 130 3.38 7.04 9.19
CA LYS A 130 2.06 7.50 9.63
C LYS A 130 2.12 8.95 10.12
N PRO A 131 1.65 9.93 9.34
CA PRO A 131 1.64 11.32 9.77
C PRO A 131 0.68 11.53 10.96
N ASN A 132 1.10 12.33 11.94
CA ASN A 132 0.28 12.70 13.09
C ASN A 132 -1.04 13.39 12.69
N ASP A 133 -1.02 14.22 11.65
CA ASP A 133 -2.22 14.91 11.14
C ASP A 133 -3.04 14.06 10.15
N GLY A 134 -2.65 12.79 9.93
CA GLY A 134 -3.33 11.86 9.03
C GLY A 134 -3.54 12.43 7.63
N GLU A 135 -4.77 12.32 7.14
CA GLU A 135 -5.15 12.78 5.80
C GLU A 135 -4.88 14.28 5.57
N ARG A 136 -4.95 15.12 6.61
CA ARG A 136 -4.64 16.56 6.47
C ARG A 136 -3.20 16.77 6.06
N TYR A 137 -2.26 15.94 6.55
CA TYR A 137 -0.88 15.98 6.09
C TYR A 137 -0.80 15.62 4.60
N TRP A 138 -1.47 14.55 4.18
CA TRP A 138 -1.45 14.10 2.79
C TRP A 138 -1.99 15.18 1.84
N ARG A 139 -3.11 15.84 2.18
CA ARG A 139 -3.68 16.94 1.38
C ARG A 139 -2.67 18.07 1.17
N ARG A 140 -1.97 18.50 2.23
CA ARG A 140 -0.89 19.50 2.13
C ARG A 140 0.28 19.02 1.26
N GLN A 141 0.56 17.71 1.19
CA GLN A 141 1.59 17.19 0.29
C GLN A 141 1.10 17.15 -1.17
N ALA A 142 -0.17 16.81 -1.40
CA ALA A 142 -0.77 16.78 -2.73
C ALA A 142 -0.75 18.18 -3.38
N GLU A 143 -1.07 19.21 -2.60
CA GLU A 143 -1.11 20.62 -3.07
C GLU A 143 0.27 21.21 -3.39
N ARG A 144 1.38 20.62 -2.91
CA ARG A 144 2.74 21.14 -3.15
C ARG A 144 3.27 20.94 -4.56
N GLY A 145 2.59 20.16 -5.39
CA GLY A 145 2.98 19.85 -6.77
C GLY A 145 2.10 20.46 -7.85
N GLU A 146 1.10 21.26 -7.44
CA GLU A 146 0.22 22.03 -8.33
C GLU A 146 0.94 23.23 -8.95
#